data_AF-A0A2N2WDE2-F1
#
_entry.id   AF-A0A2N2WDE2-F1
#
_cell.length_a   1.000
_cell.length_b   1.000
_cell.length_c   1.000
_cell.angle_alpha   90.00
_cell.angle_beta   90.00
_cell.angle_gamma   90.00
#
_symmetry.space_group_name_H-M   'P 1'
#
loop_
_entity.id
_entity.type
_entity.pdbx_description
1 polymer ?
#
loop_
_entity_poly.entity_id
_entity_poly.type
_entity_poly.pdbx_seq_one_letter_code
_entity_poly.pdbx_strand_id
1 'polypeptide(L)'
;MQKTNRMKVTLTILNLILILIMSNQDLHAQDKKSKKEQEQEYLENIKKDSIDGVYIPIDLNDCFKQIDSFWADSIKTQVRKMTEDEFTANSHFGIGMWMRNNWRLWGGSRLSKYFNDLGIFHPDDMSGIILTSYHRYLLGLDIKLEEQISYYKDYWKKNKQ
;
A
#
# COMPACT_ATOMS: atom_id res chain seq x y z
N MET A 1 -56.39 -34.17 -13.01
CA MET A 1 -55.32 -33.49 -13.78
C MET A 1 -54.82 -32.17 -13.17
N GLN A 2 -55.62 -31.41 -12.41
CA GLN A 2 -55.23 -30.10 -11.84
C GLN A 2 -54.24 -30.15 -10.66
N LYS A 3 -54.27 -31.18 -9.80
CA LYS A 3 -53.37 -31.28 -8.63
C LYS A 3 -51.89 -31.42 -9.02
N THR A 4 -51.60 -32.22 -10.05
CA THR A 4 -50.22 -32.50 -10.50
C THR A 4 -49.54 -31.25 -11.07
N ASN A 5 -50.30 -30.38 -11.76
CA ASN A 5 -49.76 -29.13 -12.29
C ASN A 5 -49.50 -28.09 -11.20
N ARG A 6 -50.37 -28.00 -10.18
CA ARG A 6 -50.15 -27.11 -9.03
C ARG A 6 -48.89 -27.48 -8.26
N MET A 7 -48.66 -28.78 -8.04
CA MET A 7 -47.49 -29.27 -7.31
C MET A 7 -46.16 -29.01 -8.06
N LYS A 8 -46.17 -29.16 -9.39
CA LYS A 8 -45.00 -28.82 -10.24
C LYS A 8 -44.71 -27.32 -10.21
N VAL A 9 -45.72 -26.47 -10.33
CA VAL A 9 -45.57 -25.00 -10.28
C VAL A 9 -45.05 -24.55 -8.91
N THR A 10 -45.56 -25.10 -7.80
CA THR A 10 -45.05 -24.78 -6.47
C THR A 10 -43.60 -25.21 -6.25
N LEU A 11 -43.19 -26.35 -6.81
CA LEU A 11 -41.81 -26.84 -6.68
C LEU A 11 -40.82 -25.97 -7.48
N THR A 12 -41.21 -25.49 -8.67
CA THR A 12 -40.38 -24.59 -9.47
C THR A 12 -40.22 -23.22 -8.81
N ILE A 13 -41.29 -22.67 -8.22
CA ILE A 13 -41.25 -21.38 -7.50
C ILE A 13 -40.35 -21.50 -6.25
N LEU A 14 -40.41 -22.61 -5.52
CA LEU A 14 -39.57 -22.84 -4.34
C LEU A 14 -38.07 -22.92 -4.70
N ASN A 15 -37.73 -23.60 -5.81
CA ASN A 15 -36.35 -23.66 -6.31
C ASN A 15 -35.83 -22.30 -6.78
N LEU A 16 -36.67 -21.47 -7.42
CA LEU A 16 -36.30 -20.10 -7.82
C LEU A 16 -36.04 -19.20 -6.62
N ILE A 17 -36.85 -19.29 -5.56
CA ILE A 17 -36.66 -18.54 -4.32
C ILE A 17 -35.37 -18.98 -3.62
N LEU A 18 -35.06 -20.28 -3.60
CA LEU A 18 -33.82 -20.80 -3.01
C LEU A 18 -32.57 -20.32 -3.77
N ILE A 19 -32.61 -20.29 -5.11
CA ILE A 19 -31.53 -19.76 -5.96
C ILE A 19 -31.34 -18.26 -5.72
N LEU A 20 -32.43 -17.49 -5.59
CA LEU A 20 -32.39 -16.05 -5.27
C LEU A 20 -31.82 -15.75 -3.87
N ILE A 21 -32.11 -16.61 -2.89
CA ILE A 21 -31.53 -16.50 -1.54
C ILE A 21 -30.03 -16.82 -1.56
N MET A 22 -29.62 -17.87 -2.29
CA MET A 22 -28.21 -18.22 -2.45
C MET A 22 -27.42 -17.12 -3.19
N SER A 23 -27.98 -16.53 -4.26
CA SER A 23 -27.32 -15.44 -4.99
C SER A 23 -27.23 -14.12 -4.19
N ASN A 24 -28.14 -13.91 -3.23
CA ASN A 24 -28.11 -12.71 -2.37
C ASN A 24 -27.07 -12.81 -1.24
N GLN A 25 -26.61 -14.02 -0.88
CA GLN A 25 -25.51 -14.16 0.09
C GLN A 25 -24.15 -13.77 -0.52
N ASP A 26 -24.01 -13.83 -1.85
CA ASP A 26 -22.77 -13.50 -2.56
C ASP A 26 -22.63 -12.00 -2.92
N LEU A 27 -23.69 -11.19 -2.76
CA LEU A 27 -23.73 -9.79 -3.23
C LEU A 27 -23.33 -8.74 -2.17
N HIS A 28 -23.07 -9.14 -0.92
CA HIS A 28 -22.79 -8.20 0.18
C HIS A 28 -21.55 -8.50 1.04
N ALA A 29 -20.65 -9.39 0.61
CA ALA A 29 -19.32 -9.52 1.19
C ALA A 29 -18.26 -9.21 0.12
N GLN A 30 -17.60 -8.06 0.21
CA GLN A 30 -16.21 -8.01 -0.26
C GLN A 30 -15.46 -8.97 0.65
N ASP A 31 -15.30 -10.24 0.26
CA ASP A 31 -14.62 -11.24 1.07
C ASP A 31 -13.19 -10.77 1.33
N LYS A 32 -12.97 -10.26 2.53
CA LYS A 32 -11.65 -9.85 3.00
C LYS A 32 -10.79 -11.11 3.01
N LYS A 33 -9.73 -11.12 2.19
CA LYS A 33 -8.78 -12.24 2.08
C LYS A 33 -8.47 -12.85 3.45
N SER A 34 -8.40 -14.17 3.54
CA SER A 34 -8.01 -14.83 4.77
C SER A 34 -6.59 -14.41 5.18
N LYS A 35 -6.25 -14.50 6.47
CA LYS A 35 -4.89 -14.17 6.95
C LYS A 35 -3.81 -14.98 6.21
N LYS A 36 -4.11 -16.26 5.90
CA LYS A 36 -3.23 -17.14 5.15
C LYS A 36 -3.04 -16.66 3.71
N GLU A 37 -4.10 -16.24 3.03
CA GLU A 37 -4.00 -15.66 1.69
C GLU A 37 -3.18 -14.38 1.67
N GLN A 38 -3.37 -13.48 2.65
CA GLN A 38 -2.59 -12.25 2.77
C GLN A 38 -1.10 -12.55 2.98
N GLU A 39 -0.79 -13.54 3.81
CA GLU A 39 0.60 -13.97 4.05
C GLU A 39 1.23 -14.59 2.80
N GLN A 40 0.52 -15.47 2.08
CA GLN A 40 1.02 -16.03 0.83
C GLN A 40 1.25 -14.94 -0.23
N GLU A 41 0.31 -14.01 -0.37
CA GLU A 41 0.47 -12.86 -1.28
C GLU A 41 1.68 -12.00 -0.91
N TYR A 42 1.88 -11.71 0.37
CA TYR A 42 3.06 -11.00 0.87
C TYR A 42 4.35 -11.73 0.48
N LEU A 43 4.44 -13.04 0.76
CA LEU A 43 5.64 -13.85 0.48
C LEU A 43 5.97 -13.91 -1.02
N GLU A 44 4.96 -13.85 -1.88
CA GLU A 44 5.17 -13.77 -3.32
C GLU A 44 5.58 -12.36 -3.76
N ASN A 45 4.96 -11.32 -3.22
CA ASN A 45 5.23 -9.93 -3.60
C ASN A 45 6.64 -9.47 -3.22
N ILE A 46 7.21 -9.94 -2.10
CA ILE A 46 8.58 -9.57 -1.70
C ILE A 46 9.66 -10.13 -2.65
N LYS A 47 9.32 -11.10 -3.52
CA LYS A 47 10.25 -11.68 -4.50
C LYS A 47 10.18 -10.99 -5.86
N LYS A 48 9.10 -10.24 -6.14
CA LYS A 48 8.85 -9.62 -7.44
C LYS A 48 9.62 -8.31 -7.56
N ASP A 49 10.15 -8.05 -8.76
CA ASP A 49 10.72 -6.74 -9.07
C ASP A 49 9.66 -5.70 -9.43
N SER A 50 8.53 -6.16 -9.96
CA SER A 50 7.40 -5.34 -10.38
C SER A 50 6.08 -5.96 -9.94
N ILE A 51 5.14 -5.12 -9.52
CA ILE A 51 3.78 -5.53 -9.15
C ILE A 51 2.81 -4.67 -9.94
N ASP A 52 1.85 -5.30 -10.63
CA ASP A 52 0.86 -4.62 -11.48
C ASP A 52 1.47 -3.65 -12.50
N GLY A 53 2.62 -4.02 -13.08
CA GLY A 53 3.35 -3.20 -14.05
C GLY A 53 4.18 -2.06 -13.45
N VAL A 54 4.21 -1.91 -12.12
CA VAL A 54 5.01 -0.91 -11.42
C VAL A 54 6.27 -1.55 -10.85
N TYR A 55 7.45 -1.03 -11.22
CA TYR A 55 8.72 -1.41 -10.58
C TYR A 55 8.73 -1.01 -9.10
N ILE A 56 9.12 -1.94 -8.23
CA ILE A 56 9.16 -1.75 -6.79
C ILE A 56 10.62 -1.49 -6.38
N PRO A 57 10.99 -0.38 -5.73
CA PRO A 57 12.36 -0.19 -5.28
C PRO A 57 12.84 -1.27 -4.29
N ILE A 58 14.13 -1.64 -4.31
CA ILE A 58 14.69 -2.61 -3.34
C ILE A 58 15.06 -1.97 -1.98
N ASP A 59 15.44 -0.69 -2.00
CA ASP A 59 15.94 0.07 -0.86
C ASP A 59 15.76 1.58 -1.10
N LEU A 60 16.28 2.38 -0.16
CA LEU A 60 16.17 3.84 -0.20
C LEU A 60 16.89 4.47 -1.40
N ASN A 61 18.05 3.96 -1.81
CA ASN A 61 18.79 4.49 -2.95
C ASN A 61 18.07 4.19 -4.27
N ASP A 62 17.44 3.02 -4.36
CA ASP A 62 16.63 2.65 -5.51
C ASP A 62 15.35 3.50 -5.59
N CYS A 63 14.77 3.89 -4.45
CA CYS A 63 13.68 4.88 -4.43
C CYS A 63 14.11 6.20 -5.07
N PHE A 64 15.32 6.69 -4.77
CA PHE A 64 15.81 7.95 -5.34
C PHE A 64 15.96 7.87 -6.85
N LYS A 65 16.51 6.76 -7.37
CA LYS A 65 16.61 6.52 -8.82
C LYS A 65 15.24 6.53 -9.50
N GLN A 66 14.25 5.90 -8.87
CA GLN A 66 12.89 5.92 -9.41
C GLN A 66 12.34 7.36 -9.44
N ILE A 67 12.46 8.11 -8.35
CA ILE A 67 11.99 9.51 -8.30
C ILE A 67 12.69 10.37 -9.35
N ASP A 68 14.02 10.26 -9.48
CA ASP A 68 14.79 10.94 -10.51
C ASP A 68 14.36 10.57 -11.93
N SER A 69 13.88 9.34 -12.17
CA SER A 69 13.47 8.88 -13.50
C SER A 69 12.18 9.51 -14.00
N PHE A 70 11.26 9.88 -13.10
CA PHE A 70 9.96 10.43 -13.49
C PHE A 70 9.77 11.90 -13.10
N TRP A 71 10.63 12.49 -12.26
CA TRP A 71 10.64 13.93 -11.98
C TRP A 71 11.57 14.70 -12.92
N ALA A 72 10.98 15.62 -13.67
CA ALA A 72 11.75 16.61 -14.43
C ALA A 72 12.61 17.48 -13.49
N ASP A 73 13.72 18.00 -14.02
CA ASP A 73 14.63 18.86 -13.27
C ASP A 73 13.94 20.09 -12.68
N SER A 74 12.92 20.64 -13.35
CA SER A 74 12.13 21.76 -12.84
C SER A 74 11.43 21.45 -11.51
N ILE A 75 10.92 20.22 -11.34
CA ILE A 75 10.31 19.77 -10.08
C ILE A 75 11.39 19.65 -9.01
N LYS A 76 12.52 19.02 -9.32
CA LYS A 76 13.65 18.91 -8.37
C LYS A 76 14.18 20.28 -7.95
N THR A 77 14.24 21.25 -8.86
CA THR A 77 14.59 22.64 -8.53
C THR A 77 13.59 23.30 -7.59
N GLN A 78 12.29 23.04 -7.72
CA GLN A 78 11.28 23.55 -6.79
C GLN A 78 11.44 22.92 -5.40
N VAL A 79 11.63 21.60 -5.34
CA VAL A 79 11.85 20.87 -4.09
C VAL A 79 13.09 21.37 -3.33
N ARG A 80 14.19 21.65 -4.03
CA ARG A 80 15.41 22.22 -3.44
C ARG A 80 15.22 23.59 -2.78
N LYS A 81 14.16 24.33 -3.15
CA LYS A 81 13.84 25.65 -2.58
C LYS A 81 12.94 25.57 -1.35
N MET A 82 12.35 24.41 -1.10
CA MET A 82 11.50 24.17 0.07
C MET A 82 12.37 23.77 1.26
N THR A 83 11.93 24.13 2.46
CA THR A 83 12.38 23.47 3.68
C THR A 83 11.94 22.01 3.70
N GLU A 84 12.59 21.19 4.54
CA GLU A 84 12.25 19.77 4.71
C GLU A 84 10.79 19.59 5.15
N ASP A 85 10.32 20.39 6.11
CA ASP A 85 8.96 20.36 6.62
C ASP A 85 7.93 20.74 5.54
N GLU A 86 8.19 21.81 4.77
CA GLU A 86 7.31 22.20 3.67
C GLU A 86 7.22 21.10 2.60
N PHE A 87 8.37 20.53 2.21
CA PHE A 87 8.39 19.49 1.19
C PHE A 87 7.64 18.23 1.65
N THR A 88 7.91 17.76 2.87
CA THR A 88 7.29 16.54 3.41
C THR A 88 5.79 16.72 3.62
N ALA A 89 5.34 17.86 4.17
CA ALA A 89 3.93 18.18 4.34
C ALA A 89 3.18 18.26 3.00
N ASN A 90 3.73 18.99 2.02
CA ASN A 90 3.12 19.14 0.69
C ASN A 90 3.09 17.83 -0.10
N SER A 91 4.06 16.94 0.14
CA SER A 91 4.21 15.68 -0.58
C SER A 91 3.34 14.56 -0.01
N HIS A 92 2.84 14.68 1.23
CA HIS A 92 2.17 13.59 1.97
C HIS A 92 0.99 12.97 1.21
N PHE A 93 0.10 13.80 0.65
CA PHE A 93 -1.11 13.37 -0.06
C PHE A 93 -0.93 13.22 -1.57
N GLY A 94 0.12 13.81 -2.15
CA GLY A 94 0.47 13.66 -3.55
C GLY A 94 1.35 12.43 -3.77
N ILE A 95 2.65 12.67 -3.96
CA ILE A 95 3.62 11.62 -4.24
C ILE A 95 3.73 10.60 -3.10
N GLY A 96 3.57 11.00 -1.83
CA GLY A 96 3.58 10.07 -0.70
C GLY A 96 2.45 9.04 -0.79
N MET A 97 1.22 9.49 -1.10
CA MET A 97 0.10 8.59 -1.32
C MET A 97 0.31 7.70 -2.53
N TRP A 98 0.85 8.26 -3.61
CA TRP A 98 1.19 7.49 -4.81
C TRP A 98 2.20 6.37 -4.48
N MET A 99 3.27 6.66 -3.73
CA MET A 99 4.27 5.67 -3.30
C MET A 99 3.62 4.56 -2.48
N ARG A 100 2.78 4.89 -1.49
CA ARG A 100 2.12 3.90 -0.63
C ARG A 100 1.26 2.90 -1.42
N ASN A 101 0.57 3.39 -2.45
CA ASN A 101 -0.29 2.57 -3.28
C ASN A 101 0.49 1.79 -4.35
N ASN A 102 1.36 2.47 -5.10
CA ASN A 102 2.02 1.91 -6.28
C ASN A 102 3.25 1.08 -5.92
N TRP A 103 3.98 1.43 -4.85
CA TRP A 103 5.05 0.58 -4.32
C TRP A 103 4.55 -0.47 -3.32
N ARG A 104 3.22 -0.64 -3.23
CA ARG A 104 2.52 -1.68 -2.46
C ARG A 104 2.95 -1.73 -0.99
N LEU A 105 3.14 -0.57 -0.37
CA LEU A 105 3.62 -0.47 1.02
C LEU A 105 2.60 -1.04 2.03
N TRP A 106 1.30 -0.94 1.75
CA TRP A 106 0.23 -1.54 2.57
C TRP A 106 0.12 -3.07 2.40
N GLY A 107 0.29 -3.57 1.19
CA GLY A 107 0.01 -4.97 0.81
C GLY A 107 1.23 -5.88 0.83
N GLY A 108 2.42 -5.34 1.09
CA GLY A 108 3.67 -6.08 1.00
C GLY A 108 4.35 -5.94 -0.34
N SER A 109 5.63 -5.59 -0.29
CA SER A 109 6.52 -5.53 -1.43
C SER A 109 7.97 -5.68 -0.94
N ARG A 110 8.93 -5.86 -1.85
CA ARG A 110 10.35 -5.90 -1.44
C ARG A 110 10.80 -4.60 -0.75
N LEU A 111 10.22 -3.45 -1.13
CA LEU A 111 10.45 -2.17 -0.46
C LEU A 111 9.86 -2.15 0.95
N SER A 112 8.60 -2.59 1.11
CA SER A 112 8.00 -2.63 2.46
C SER A 112 8.76 -3.60 3.36
N LYS A 113 9.27 -4.71 2.82
CA LYS A 113 10.13 -5.64 3.56
C LYS A 113 11.41 -4.95 4.03
N TYR A 114 12.09 -4.18 3.18
CA TYR A 114 13.27 -3.40 3.56
C TYR A 114 12.99 -2.52 4.79
N PHE A 115 11.86 -1.80 4.82
CA PHE A 115 11.47 -1.01 6.00
C PHE A 115 11.06 -1.85 7.21
N ASN A 116 10.36 -2.96 7.00
CA ASN A 116 9.98 -3.89 8.06
C ASN A 116 11.21 -4.47 8.77
N ASP A 117 12.27 -4.81 8.00
CA ASP A 117 13.54 -5.29 8.53
C ASP A 117 14.25 -4.22 9.38
N LEU A 118 14.02 -2.93 9.07
CA LEU A 118 14.47 -1.78 9.87
C LEU A 118 13.55 -1.49 11.08
N GLY A 119 12.43 -2.20 11.22
CA GLY A 119 11.44 -2.02 12.28
C GLY A 119 10.46 -0.87 12.05
N ILE A 120 10.26 -0.47 10.79
CA ILE A 120 9.25 0.50 10.36
C ILE A 120 8.14 -0.24 9.63
N PHE A 121 6.92 -0.21 10.16
CA PHE A 121 5.81 -1.04 9.68
C PHE A 121 4.67 -0.25 9.06
N HIS A 122 4.52 1.03 9.41
CA HIS A 122 3.42 1.85 8.90
C HIS A 122 3.79 2.48 7.56
N PRO A 123 2.97 2.31 6.49
CA PRO A 123 3.27 2.85 5.17
C PRO A 123 3.44 4.38 5.13
N ASP A 124 2.74 5.12 5.98
CA ASP A 124 2.93 6.58 6.08
C ASP A 124 4.35 6.91 6.54
N ASP A 125 4.88 6.20 7.56
CA ASP A 125 6.25 6.37 8.05
C ASP A 125 7.28 5.99 6.97
N MET A 126 7.05 4.86 6.27
CA MET A 126 7.91 4.44 5.16
C MET A 126 8.00 5.53 4.09
N SER A 127 6.84 6.05 3.64
CA SER A 127 6.80 7.12 2.64
C SER A 127 7.38 8.43 3.17
N GLY A 128 7.20 8.75 4.45
CA GLY A 128 7.80 9.90 5.11
C GLY A 128 9.33 9.83 5.10
N ILE A 129 9.90 8.70 5.51
CA ILE A 129 11.35 8.47 5.48
C ILE A 129 11.89 8.62 4.06
N ILE A 130 11.22 8.07 3.05
CA ILE A 130 11.65 8.20 1.65
C ILE A 130 11.69 9.66 1.22
N LEU A 131 10.64 10.43 1.52
CA LEU A 131 10.54 11.83 1.11
C LEU A 131 11.57 12.70 1.83
N THR A 132 11.67 12.60 3.16
CA THR A 132 12.70 13.29 3.94
C THR A 132 14.09 12.99 3.42
N SER A 133 14.39 11.71 3.20
CA SER A 133 15.70 11.28 2.71
C SER A 133 15.97 11.75 1.27
N TYR A 134 14.95 11.77 0.41
CA TYR A 134 15.11 12.27 -0.96
C TYR A 134 15.39 13.78 -0.99
N HIS A 135 14.75 14.56 -0.11
CA HIS A 135 15.04 15.99 0.02
C HIS A 135 16.50 16.25 0.45
N ARG A 136 16.96 15.52 1.47
CA ARG A 136 18.36 15.55 1.93
C ARG A 136 19.34 15.12 0.83
N TYR A 137 19.03 14.04 0.10
CA TYR A 137 19.79 13.58 -1.06
C TYR A 137 19.92 14.67 -2.12
N LEU A 138 18.83 15.35 -2.49
CA LEU A 138 18.89 16.45 -3.44
C LEU A 138 19.85 17.52 -2.94
N LEU A 139 19.75 17.94 -1.68
CA LEU A 139 20.57 19.00 -1.10
C LEU A 139 22.02 18.58 -0.77
N GLY A 140 22.38 17.31 -0.94
CA GLY A 140 23.70 16.80 -0.55
C GLY A 140 23.92 16.77 0.96
N LEU A 141 22.84 16.68 1.73
CA LEU A 141 22.86 16.58 3.19
C LEU A 141 22.96 15.13 3.63
N ASP A 142 23.46 14.90 4.85
CA ASP A 142 23.43 13.59 5.48
C ASP A 142 21.98 13.12 5.66
N ILE A 143 21.69 11.90 5.22
CA ILE A 143 20.36 11.29 5.29
C ILE A 143 19.95 11.05 6.74
N LYS A 144 20.88 10.72 7.64
CA LYS A 144 20.60 10.42 9.06
C LYS A 144 19.45 9.40 9.22
N LEU A 145 19.53 8.29 8.49
CA LEU A 145 18.45 7.29 8.42
C LEU A 145 18.12 6.71 9.80
N GLU A 146 19.14 6.46 10.63
CA GLU A 146 19.01 5.92 11.97
C GLU A 146 18.22 6.88 12.89
N GLU A 147 18.45 8.19 12.77
CA GLU A 147 17.71 9.21 13.51
C GLU A 147 16.22 9.20 13.12
N GLN A 148 15.94 9.12 11.81
CA GLN A 148 14.57 9.02 11.29
C GLN A 148 13.87 7.75 11.80
N ILE A 149 14.55 6.60 11.77
CA ILE A 149 14.01 5.33 12.27
C ILE A 149 13.73 5.40 13.76
N SER A 150 14.65 5.96 14.55
CA SER A 150 14.48 6.10 16.00
C SER A 150 13.25 6.95 16.34
N TYR A 151 13.06 8.07 15.62
CA TYR A 151 11.91 8.95 15.78
C TYR A 151 10.58 8.18 15.68
N TYR A 152 10.38 7.41 14.59
CA TYR A 152 9.12 6.66 14.40
C TYR A 152 8.96 5.53 15.41
N LYS A 153 10.04 4.83 15.77
CA LYS A 153 9.99 3.81 16.83
C LYS A 153 9.56 4.40 18.18
N ASP A 154 10.07 5.58 18.53
CA ASP A 154 9.70 6.26 19.77
C ASP A 154 8.28 6.81 19.73
N TYR A 155 7.83 7.34 18.57
CA TYR A 155 6.45 7.76 18.36
C TYR A 155 5.47 6.60 18.62
N TRP A 156 5.69 5.44 18.00
CA TRP A 156 4.80 4.29 18.21
C TRP A 156 4.92 3.64 19.59
N LYS A 157 6.08 3.75 20.28
CA LYS A 157 6.18 3.32 21.68
C LYS A 157 5.32 4.17 22.60
N LYS A 158 5.30 5.50 22.40
CA LYS A 158 4.51 6.43 23.21
C LYS A 158 3.00 6.30 22.98
N ASN A 159 2.60 6.10 21.71
CA ASN A 159 1.19 6.00 21.32
C ASN A 159 0.57 4.58 21.47
N LYS A 160 1.31 3.61 22.02
CA LYS A 160 0.81 2.27 22.36
C LYS A 160 0.25 2.16 23.79
N GLN A 161 0.20 3.28 24.52
CA GLN A 161 -0.45 3.41 25.83
C GLN A 161 -1.92 3.80 25.65
#